data_AF-A0A8J7XTK3-F1
#
_entry.id   AF-A0A8J7XTK3-F1
#
_cell.length_a   1.000
_cell.length_b   1.000
_cell.length_c   1.000
_cell.angle_alpha   90.00
_cell.angle_beta   90.00
_cell.angle_gamma   90.00
#
_symmetry.space_group_name_H-M   'P 1'
#
loop_
_entity.id
_entity.type
_entity.pdbx_description
1 polymer ?
#
loop_
_entity_poly.entity_id
_entity_poly.type
_entity_poly.pdbx_seq_one_letter_code
_entity_poly.pdbx_strand_id
1 'polypeptide(L)'
;MNRTKSASFLLAVLILSWFPMITGIQSVSLTLVSNPYTIEQSGGHHRIVMEGFFTRGIPGNPVLPQKVYNVEVPYEADLKSVNLQVLWEDSQEILGVYEVGPSPLIAADTFYTIQNRKNTDVYKKDALYPSNPVDVVRTYQVKDKKYVRIQFTPFQYNPVMKKLVLTSKVGVRVSWNVKYAAYTGPKALGVGYVIVTTNAVVTNSTRLNGFAAYLQSRGFTVYTVTENQYGVSTGQARAVNIRNWLQANCPVYNVKYVLLIGDPDPDDPTTGDTFGDLPMMMCWPNPGSAADQTPTDYYYADLTGNWDFDGDSMYGEFGEDAVDFGPEVYVGRIPVYGGNYAALDSILSKFINYTGANTSIMLPMALSNYQDEENAFNGCVAGWLRTDGLNLPQQVITNIANPAGFTSYVMYETAGVVGRGHDPVPVTAYGYKALITNANVINEWARDYGIVFWWAHGNQTAASRKYWLNDLNNNFTVEDGVCAAADELTWPNLLTSADTAALADTETFTFQCSCCTGHPENSGNLQYSLLKRGAVSTVGATRFSWYAQGVWTFTGIVDNASIGYVYVGNLVFGWSSGEALYNGKSMLTNPWGWQGWQNLFGFNLYGDP
;
A
#
# COMPACT_ATOMS: atom_id res chain seq x y z
N MET A 1 28.12 -85.09 1.78
CA MET A 1 27.76 -83.77 1.21
C MET A 1 26.28 -83.55 1.43
N ASN A 2 25.88 -82.83 2.49
CA ASN A 2 24.49 -82.43 2.71
C ASN A 2 24.49 -80.95 3.09
N ARG A 3 23.82 -80.14 2.27
CA ARG A 3 23.63 -78.70 2.45
C ARG A 3 22.44 -78.47 3.38
N THR A 4 22.66 -77.87 4.54
CA THR A 4 21.64 -77.23 5.36
C THR A 4 21.63 -75.72 5.07
N LYS A 5 20.46 -75.19 4.75
CA LYS A 5 20.19 -73.75 4.54
C LYS A 5 20.11 -73.07 5.91
N SER A 6 20.86 -72.00 6.14
CA SER A 6 20.55 -71.03 7.20
C SER A 6 19.82 -69.84 6.58
N ALA A 7 18.68 -69.48 7.17
CA ALA A 7 17.94 -68.27 6.85
C ALA A 7 18.50 -67.13 7.71
N SER A 8 18.97 -66.06 7.07
CA SER A 8 19.35 -64.81 7.75
C SER A 8 18.15 -63.87 7.74
N PHE A 9 17.52 -63.71 8.90
CA PHE A 9 16.60 -62.59 9.16
C PHE A 9 17.42 -61.30 9.22
N LEU A 10 17.23 -60.42 8.23
CA LEU A 10 17.69 -59.03 8.30
C LEU A 10 16.73 -58.26 9.20
N LEU A 11 17.19 -58.00 10.42
CA LEU A 11 16.55 -57.07 11.36
C LEU A 11 16.80 -55.66 10.82
N ALA A 12 15.79 -55.05 10.19
CA ALA A 12 15.83 -53.64 9.82
C ALA A 12 15.79 -52.80 11.11
N VAL A 13 16.95 -52.32 11.55
CA VAL A 13 17.06 -51.33 12.62
C VAL A 13 16.52 -50.01 12.06
N LEU A 14 15.27 -49.69 12.41
CA LEU A 14 14.73 -48.34 12.33
C LEU A 14 15.59 -47.45 13.24
N ILE A 15 16.55 -46.74 12.68
CA ILE A 15 17.20 -45.62 13.34
C ILE A 15 16.16 -44.50 13.35
N LEU A 16 15.30 -44.51 14.38
CA LEU A 16 14.59 -43.31 14.81
C LEU A 16 15.68 -42.31 15.22
N SER A 17 16.07 -41.46 14.29
CA SER A 17 16.86 -40.27 14.59
C SER A 17 15.99 -39.40 15.49
N TRP A 18 16.19 -39.54 16.80
CA TRP A 18 15.80 -38.55 17.79
C TRP A 18 16.54 -37.26 17.46
N PHE A 19 15.94 -36.42 16.62
CA PHE A 19 16.27 -35.00 16.64
C PHE A 19 15.89 -34.51 18.03
N PRO A 20 16.82 -33.92 18.81
CA PRO A 20 16.46 -33.35 20.10
C PRO A 20 15.34 -32.35 19.86
N MET A 21 14.18 -32.58 20.48
CA MET A 21 13.09 -31.61 20.52
C MET A 21 13.64 -30.34 21.16
N ILE A 22 13.94 -29.32 20.37
CA ILE A 22 14.13 -27.97 20.90
C ILE A 22 12.72 -27.44 21.22
N THR A 23 12.21 -27.78 22.39
CA THR A 23 11.16 -27.00 23.04
C THR A 23 11.88 -25.89 23.80
N GLY A 24 11.69 -24.63 23.42
CA GLY A 24 12.38 -23.53 24.10
C GLY A 24 12.09 -22.16 23.51
N ILE A 25 12.39 -21.14 24.31
CA ILE A 25 12.42 -19.74 23.89
C ILE A 25 13.75 -19.52 23.15
N GLN A 26 13.68 -19.11 21.89
CA GLN A 26 14.82 -18.61 21.13
C GLN A 26 14.87 -17.09 21.20
N SER A 27 16.04 -16.51 20.92
CA SER A 27 16.18 -15.06 20.86
C SER A 27 17.34 -14.60 20.00
N VAL A 28 17.25 -13.37 19.53
CA VAL A 28 18.35 -12.63 18.90
C VAL A 28 18.53 -11.30 19.61
N SER A 29 19.78 -10.90 19.82
CA SER A 29 20.13 -9.60 20.38
C SER A 29 20.77 -8.72 19.32
N LEU A 30 20.45 -7.43 19.37
CA LEU A 30 20.91 -6.45 18.40
C LEU A 30 21.13 -5.10 19.10
N THR A 31 22.07 -4.32 18.57
CA THR A 31 22.36 -2.96 19.03
C THR A 31 21.89 -1.99 17.97
N LEU A 32 21.01 -1.07 18.35
CA LEU A 32 20.54 0.01 17.49
C LEU A 32 21.32 1.28 17.84
N VAL A 33 21.70 2.05 16.82
CA VAL A 33 22.57 3.22 16.96
C VAL A 33 21.93 4.41 16.25
N SER A 34 21.90 5.56 16.93
CA SER A 34 21.46 6.82 16.33
C SER A 34 22.51 7.35 15.36
N ASN A 35 22.08 8.10 14.35
CA ASN A 35 22.97 8.75 13.40
C ASN A 35 23.17 10.24 13.73
N PRO A 36 24.11 10.93 13.05
CA PRO A 36 24.21 12.38 13.13
C PRO A 36 22.85 13.06 12.89
N TYR A 37 22.59 14.11 13.65
CA TYR A 37 21.32 14.83 13.62
C TYR A 37 21.53 16.36 13.63
N THR A 38 20.52 17.07 13.15
CA THR A 38 20.37 18.52 13.27
C THR A 38 19.04 18.84 13.93
N ILE A 39 19.00 19.97 14.64
CA ILE A 39 17.77 20.55 15.17
C ILE A 39 17.54 21.86 14.42
N GLU A 40 16.52 21.87 13.58
CA GLU A 40 16.16 22.97 12.70
C GLU A 40 14.97 23.72 13.29
N GLN A 41 14.91 25.04 13.08
CA GLN A 41 13.70 25.81 13.38
C GLN A 41 12.84 25.93 12.12
N SER A 42 11.57 25.56 12.23
CA SER A 42 10.59 25.67 11.15
C SER A 42 9.20 25.95 11.72
N GLY A 43 8.53 26.99 11.23
CA GLY A 43 7.15 27.32 11.62
C GLY A 43 6.94 27.50 13.13
N GLY A 44 7.90 28.11 13.83
CA GLY A 44 7.84 28.31 15.29
C GLY A 44 8.10 27.06 16.13
N HIS A 45 8.48 25.94 15.50
CA HIS A 45 8.79 24.68 16.15
C HIS A 45 10.21 24.23 15.83
N HIS A 46 10.75 23.35 16.68
CA HIS A 46 11.97 22.61 16.43
C HIS A 46 11.64 21.31 15.70
N ARG A 47 12.34 21.03 14.61
CA ARG A 47 12.29 19.79 13.87
C ARG A 47 13.63 19.10 13.95
N ILE A 48 13.61 17.84 14.35
CA ILE A 48 14.83 17.03 14.46
C ILE A 48 14.95 16.20 13.18
N VAL A 49 16.09 16.33 12.51
CA VAL A 49 16.42 15.57 11.31
C VAL A 49 17.62 14.71 11.63
N MET A 50 17.53 13.41 11.32
CA MET A 50 18.61 12.46 11.57
C MET A 50 18.88 11.66 10.30
N GLU A 51 20.15 11.57 9.92
CA GLU A 51 20.56 10.92 8.67
C GLU A 51 20.09 9.46 8.63
N GLY A 52 19.38 9.08 7.57
CA GLY A 52 18.87 7.71 7.40
C GLY A 52 17.67 7.35 8.29
N PHE A 53 17.07 8.31 8.98
CA PHE A 53 15.82 8.18 9.73
C PHE A 53 14.72 9.02 9.07
N PHE A 54 13.47 8.57 9.19
CA PHE A 54 12.32 9.37 8.76
C PHE A 54 11.79 10.18 9.93
N THR A 55 11.60 11.48 9.73
CA THR A 55 10.95 12.36 10.71
C THR A 55 9.43 12.25 10.53
N ARG A 56 8.78 11.42 11.36
CA ARG A 56 7.35 11.06 11.25
C ARG A 56 6.76 10.71 12.62
N GLY A 57 5.47 10.42 12.66
CA GLY A 57 4.80 9.98 13.88
C GLY A 57 3.29 9.85 13.71
N ILE A 58 2.62 9.50 14.81
CA ILE A 58 1.16 9.46 14.89
C ILE A 58 0.63 10.90 14.67
N PRO A 59 -0.41 11.11 13.85
CA PRO A 59 -0.99 12.43 13.59
C PRO A 59 -1.22 13.21 14.88
N GLY A 60 -0.71 14.45 14.93
CA GLY A 60 -0.84 15.32 16.09
C GLY A 60 0.10 15.05 17.27
N ASN A 61 0.82 13.93 17.31
CA ASN A 61 1.87 13.67 18.31
C ASN A 61 3.20 14.33 17.90
N PRO A 62 4.14 14.58 18.83
CA PRO A 62 5.45 15.12 18.49
C PRO A 62 6.14 14.36 17.35
N VAL A 63 6.57 15.09 16.32
CA VAL A 63 7.27 14.50 15.16
C VAL A 63 8.73 14.24 15.51
N LEU A 64 9.15 12.97 15.43
CA LEU A 64 10.47 12.54 15.88
C LEU A 64 11.14 11.65 14.82
N PRO A 65 12.48 11.60 14.76
CA PRO A 65 13.19 10.70 13.87
C PRO A 65 12.95 9.24 14.24
N GLN A 66 12.56 8.43 13.27
CA GLN A 66 12.24 7.01 13.44
C GLN A 66 12.89 6.19 12.33
N LYS A 67 13.36 4.99 12.68
CA LYS A 67 13.86 4.01 11.73
C LYS A 67 13.37 2.62 12.09
N VAL A 68 12.93 1.88 11.07
CA VAL A 68 12.49 0.49 11.23
C VAL A 68 13.60 -0.49 10.86
N TYR A 69 13.64 -1.62 11.56
CA TYR A 69 14.54 -2.73 11.30
C TYR A 69 13.71 -4.01 11.22
N ASN A 70 13.91 -4.79 10.16
CA ASN A 70 13.29 -6.10 10.00
C ASN A 70 14.25 -7.18 10.51
N VAL A 71 13.91 -7.80 11.62
CA VAL A 71 14.64 -8.94 12.17
C VAL A 71 14.07 -10.21 11.55
N GLU A 72 14.82 -10.86 10.65
CA GLU A 72 14.44 -12.18 10.11
C GLU A 72 14.51 -13.21 11.24
N VAL A 73 13.44 -13.98 11.41
CA VAL A 73 13.34 -15.06 12.38
C VAL A 73 13.13 -16.39 11.66
N PRO A 74 13.55 -17.53 12.25
CA PRO A 74 13.37 -18.84 11.63
C PRO A 74 11.91 -19.13 11.26
N TYR A 75 11.68 -19.99 10.27
CA TYR A 75 10.33 -20.33 9.80
C TYR A 75 9.47 -20.97 10.90
N GLU A 76 10.08 -21.69 11.82
CA GLU A 76 9.48 -22.29 13.01
C GLU A 76 9.16 -21.28 14.13
N ALA A 77 9.49 -20.00 13.98
CA ALA A 77 9.15 -18.98 14.97
C ALA A 77 7.62 -18.78 15.06
N ASP A 78 7.11 -18.81 16.28
CA ASP A 78 5.73 -18.42 16.59
C ASP A 78 5.63 -16.90 16.74
N LEU A 79 5.21 -16.22 15.67
CA LEU A 79 5.11 -14.76 15.63
C LEU A 79 4.17 -14.17 16.70
N LYS A 80 3.24 -14.97 17.23
CA LYS A 80 2.33 -14.55 18.32
C LYS A 80 2.99 -14.53 19.71
N SER A 81 4.17 -15.14 19.84
CA SER A 81 4.91 -15.23 21.10
C SER A 81 6.06 -14.24 21.21
N VAL A 82 6.19 -13.34 20.23
CA VAL A 82 7.30 -12.40 20.15
C VAL A 82 7.31 -11.46 21.35
N ASN A 83 8.46 -11.34 22.00
CA ASN A 83 8.70 -10.40 23.08
C ASN A 83 9.96 -9.57 22.79
N LEU A 84 9.89 -8.27 23.09
CA LEU A 84 11.01 -7.35 23.00
C LEU A 84 11.42 -6.91 24.40
N GLN A 85 12.71 -7.04 24.70
CA GLN A 85 13.32 -6.60 25.94
C GLN A 85 14.44 -5.60 25.65
N VAL A 86 14.39 -4.43 26.28
CA VAL A 86 15.55 -3.52 26.35
C VAL A 86 16.54 -4.06 27.39
N LEU A 87 17.78 -4.28 26.97
CA LEU A 87 18.86 -4.81 27.82
C LEU A 87 19.67 -3.69 28.48
N TRP A 88 19.92 -2.61 27.74
CA TRP A 88 20.64 -1.42 28.20
C TRP A 88 20.39 -0.24 27.24
N GLU A 89 20.58 0.98 27.73
CA GLU A 89 20.46 2.22 26.97
C GLU A 89 21.62 3.17 27.29
N ASP A 90 22.12 3.87 26.28
CA ASP A 90 23.05 4.99 26.41
C ASP A 90 22.31 6.29 26.07
N SER A 91 21.69 6.87 27.10
CA SER A 91 20.75 7.99 26.99
C SER A 91 21.27 9.24 27.71
N GLN A 92 21.10 10.41 27.08
CA GLN A 92 21.48 11.71 27.65
C GLN A 92 20.42 12.78 27.40
N GLU A 93 20.21 13.67 28.36
CA GLU A 93 19.41 14.89 28.15
C GLU A 93 20.18 15.84 27.23
N ILE A 94 19.50 16.35 26.20
CA ILE A 94 20.03 17.41 25.36
C ILE A 94 19.68 18.75 26.04
N LEU A 95 20.71 19.49 26.43
CA LEU A 95 20.54 20.77 27.12
C LEU A 95 19.80 21.77 26.21
N GLY A 96 18.79 22.44 26.76
CA GLY A 96 18.01 23.47 26.06
C GLY A 96 16.52 23.40 26.36
N VAL A 97 15.76 24.25 25.68
CA VAL A 97 14.29 24.28 25.73
C VAL A 97 13.80 24.10 24.30
N TYR A 98 13.06 23.02 24.06
CA TYR A 98 12.67 22.59 22.72
C TYR A 98 11.15 22.55 22.55
N GLU A 99 10.71 23.08 21.42
CA GLU A 99 9.31 23.14 21.00
C GLU A 99 9.09 22.19 19.83
N VAL A 100 8.98 20.88 20.08
CA VAL A 100 8.80 19.92 18.98
C VAL A 100 7.38 20.01 18.43
N GLY A 101 7.28 20.24 17.12
CA GLY A 101 6.00 20.34 16.41
C GLY A 101 5.28 19.00 16.26
N PRO A 102 3.96 19.01 16.04
CA PRO A 102 3.19 17.79 15.83
C PRO A 102 3.47 17.19 14.44
N SER A 103 3.31 15.88 14.32
CA SER A 103 3.27 15.18 13.04
C SER A 103 2.04 15.66 12.24
N PRO A 104 2.13 15.76 10.91
CA PRO A 104 1.01 16.18 10.06
C PRO A 104 -0.28 15.43 10.37
N LEU A 105 -1.40 16.15 10.33
CA LEU A 105 -2.72 15.55 10.42
C LEU A 105 -3.06 14.84 9.10
N ILE A 106 -4.00 13.91 9.16
CA ILE A 106 -4.59 13.29 7.98
C ILE A 106 -5.75 14.19 7.51
N ALA A 107 -6.00 14.27 6.22
CA ALA A 107 -7.20 14.90 5.67
C ALA A 107 -8.43 14.01 5.90
N ALA A 108 -8.92 13.94 7.15
CA ALA A 108 -10.05 13.14 7.61
C ALA A 108 -10.83 13.90 8.71
N ASP A 109 -12.03 13.40 9.07
CA ASP A 109 -12.87 13.98 10.12
C ASP A 109 -12.15 14.02 11.48
N THR A 110 -12.44 15.07 12.25
CA THR A 110 -11.67 15.53 13.41
C THR A 110 -11.47 14.47 14.50
N PHE A 111 -10.25 14.42 15.03
CA PHE A 111 -9.90 13.70 16.24
C PHE A 111 -10.26 14.55 17.49
N TYR A 112 -11.13 14.06 18.38
CA TYR A 112 -11.59 14.79 19.58
C TYR A 112 -10.47 15.30 20.52
N THR A 113 -9.28 14.69 20.45
CA THR A 113 -8.12 15.02 21.29
C THR A 113 -7.12 15.94 20.59
N ILE A 114 -7.40 16.42 19.37
CA ILE A 114 -6.53 17.35 18.65
C ILE A 114 -7.00 18.79 18.90
N GLN A 115 -6.14 19.61 19.49
CA GLN A 115 -6.35 21.06 19.64
C GLN A 115 -5.17 21.80 19.05
N ASN A 116 -5.41 22.75 18.15
CA ASN A 116 -4.36 23.48 17.42
C ASN A 116 -3.34 22.51 16.79
N ARG A 117 -3.85 21.43 16.19
CA ARG A 117 -3.07 20.36 15.53
C ARG A 117 -2.19 19.51 16.45
N LYS A 118 -2.28 19.71 17.77
CA LYS A 118 -1.54 18.95 18.78
C LYS A 118 -2.48 17.98 19.50
N ASN A 119 -2.06 16.73 19.64
CA ASN A 119 -2.74 15.77 20.49
C ASN A 119 -2.58 16.15 21.96
N THR A 120 -3.67 16.54 22.59
CA THR A 120 -3.68 17.03 23.97
C THR A 120 -3.30 15.95 24.98
N ASP A 121 -3.53 14.68 24.68
CA ASP A 121 -3.18 13.57 25.57
C ASP A 121 -1.66 13.35 25.67
N VAL A 122 -0.92 13.85 24.68
CA VAL A 122 0.54 13.85 24.67
C VAL A 122 1.08 15.22 25.08
N TYR A 123 0.64 16.30 24.44
CA TYR A 123 1.20 17.63 24.64
C TYR A 123 0.89 18.27 26.01
N LYS A 124 -0.17 17.85 26.71
CA LYS A 124 -0.47 18.31 28.07
C LYS A 124 0.07 17.38 29.15
N LYS A 125 0.75 16.29 28.78
CA LYS A 125 1.26 15.28 29.71
C LYS A 125 2.73 15.54 30.03
N ASP A 126 3.04 15.67 31.32
CA ASP A 126 4.41 15.80 31.81
C ASP A 126 5.12 14.42 31.86
N ALA A 127 5.42 13.89 30.68
CA ALA A 127 6.10 12.61 30.50
C ALA A 127 6.87 12.59 29.17
N LEU A 128 7.87 11.71 29.07
CA LEU A 128 8.59 11.46 27.81
C LEU A 128 7.69 10.73 26.80
N TYR A 129 7.73 11.18 25.55
CA TYR A 129 7.10 10.55 24.39
C TYR A 129 8.13 10.26 23.28
N PRO A 130 8.12 9.07 22.65
CA PRO A 130 7.41 7.87 23.11
C PRO A 130 7.94 7.43 24.50
N SER A 131 7.20 6.57 25.20
CA SER A 131 7.62 6.09 26.53
C SER A 131 8.84 5.18 26.46
N ASN A 132 8.97 4.42 25.37
CA ASN A 132 10.13 3.58 25.09
C ASN A 132 10.83 4.07 23.81
N PRO A 133 12.16 3.98 23.72
CA PRO A 133 12.87 4.31 22.50
C PRO A 133 12.73 3.23 21.41
N VAL A 134 12.37 1.99 21.76
CA VAL A 134 12.21 0.87 20.82
C VAL A 134 10.90 0.13 21.05
N ASP A 135 10.13 -0.08 19.99
CA ASP A 135 8.87 -0.83 20.01
C ASP A 135 8.81 -1.88 18.88
N VAL A 136 8.11 -2.99 19.10
CA VAL A 136 7.69 -3.89 18.01
C VAL A 136 6.49 -3.28 17.33
N VAL A 137 6.59 -3.00 16.03
CA VAL A 137 5.48 -2.38 15.28
C VAL A 137 4.70 -3.37 14.44
N ARG A 138 5.29 -4.53 14.08
CA ARG A 138 4.60 -5.59 13.33
C ARG A 138 5.37 -6.91 13.37
N THR A 139 4.67 -8.03 13.33
CA THR A 139 5.22 -9.34 12.96
C THR A 139 4.48 -9.82 11.70
N TYR A 140 5.19 -10.37 10.72
CA TYR A 140 4.61 -10.72 9.42
C TYR A 140 5.46 -11.74 8.68
N GLN A 141 4.90 -12.35 7.63
CA GLN A 141 5.60 -13.30 6.77
C GLN A 141 5.68 -12.77 5.33
N VAL A 142 6.75 -13.04 4.61
CA VAL A 142 6.84 -12.74 3.17
C VAL A 142 7.42 -13.96 2.50
N LYS A 143 6.64 -14.57 1.61
CA LYS A 143 6.94 -15.90 1.05
C LYS A 143 7.20 -16.92 2.18
N ASP A 144 8.43 -17.41 2.31
CA ASP A 144 8.89 -18.40 3.28
C ASP A 144 9.71 -17.78 4.43
N LYS A 145 9.76 -16.44 4.52
CA LYS A 145 10.53 -15.72 5.54
C LYS A 145 9.63 -15.01 6.53
N LYS A 146 9.95 -15.13 7.81
CA LYS A 146 9.24 -14.46 8.90
C LYS A 146 10.05 -13.29 9.44
N TYR A 147 9.37 -12.22 9.81
CA TYR A 147 10.01 -11.00 10.28
C TYR A 147 9.35 -10.43 11.54
N VAL A 148 10.18 -9.90 12.42
CA VAL A 148 9.79 -8.99 13.49
C VAL A 148 10.28 -7.59 13.12
N ARG A 149 9.35 -6.67 12.85
CA ARG A 149 9.69 -5.27 12.59
C ARG A 149 9.72 -4.51 13.89
N ILE A 150 10.89 -3.97 14.20
CA ILE A 150 11.12 -3.08 15.34
C ILE A 150 11.31 -1.65 14.84
N GLN A 151 10.81 -0.67 15.59
CA GLN A 151 11.04 0.75 15.35
C GLN A 151 11.93 1.32 16.44
N PHE A 152 12.97 2.04 16.05
CA PHE A 152 13.82 2.83 16.94
C PHE A 152 13.51 4.31 16.76
N THR A 153 13.14 4.96 17.86
CA THR A 153 12.92 6.41 17.99
C THR A 153 13.98 6.95 18.95
N PRO A 154 15.15 7.42 18.47
CA PRO A 154 16.27 7.78 19.33
C PRO A 154 15.99 8.97 20.24
N PHE A 155 15.06 9.84 19.85
CA PHE A 155 14.67 10.99 20.65
C PHE A 155 13.37 10.70 21.40
N GLN A 156 13.37 11.00 22.69
CA GLN A 156 12.15 11.12 23.49
C GLN A 156 11.97 12.59 23.91
N TYR A 157 10.75 13.09 23.83
CA TYR A 157 10.39 14.47 24.10
C TYR A 157 9.38 14.57 25.23
N ASN A 158 9.65 15.42 26.22
CA ASN A 158 8.65 15.84 27.21
C ASN A 158 8.04 17.18 26.77
N PRO A 159 6.76 17.23 26.36
CA PRO A 159 6.12 18.45 25.87
C PRO A 159 5.90 19.54 26.92
N VAL A 160 5.69 19.18 28.19
CA VAL A 160 5.43 20.14 29.28
C VAL A 160 6.73 20.79 29.74
N MET A 161 7.76 19.97 29.98
CA MET A 161 9.08 20.47 30.38
C MET A 161 9.91 21.00 29.20
N LYS A 162 9.48 20.73 27.96
CA LYS A 162 10.19 21.09 26.72
C LYS A 162 11.60 20.50 26.65
N LYS A 163 11.75 19.27 27.13
CA LYS A 163 13.02 18.55 27.24
C LYS A 163 13.16 17.46 26.19
N LEU A 164 14.38 17.28 25.69
CA LEU A 164 14.75 16.20 24.79
C LEU A 164 15.75 15.25 25.45
N VAL A 165 15.52 13.96 25.30
CA VAL A 165 16.46 12.89 25.66
C VAL A 165 16.86 12.17 24.38
N LEU A 166 18.15 12.00 24.16
CA LEU A 166 18.70 11.22 23.06
C LEU A 166 19.25 9.90 23.60
N THR A 167 18.69 8.79 23.14
CA THR A 167 19.26 7.46 23.24
C THR A 167 20.19 7.24 22.05
N SER A 168 21.50 7.36 22.26
CA SER A 168 22.48 7.23 21.19
C SER A 168 22.70 5.77 20.77
N LYS A 169 22.55 4.84 21.74
CA LYS A 169 22.64 3.40 21.52
C LYS A 169 21.66 2.68 22.45
N VAL A 170 21.07 1.60 21.95
CA VAL A 170 20.20 0.72 22.74
C VAL A 170 20.44 -0.72 22.35
N GLY A 171 20.68 -1.57 23.35
CA GLY A 171 20.76 -3.02 23.16
C GLY A 171 19.40 -3.64 23.43
N VAL A 172 18.86 -4.37 22.47
CA VAL A 172 17.57 -5.08 22.62
C VAL A 172 17.71 -6.57 22.37
N ARG A 173 16.81 -7.35 22.95
CA ARG A 173 16.61 -8.77 22.69
C ARG A 173 15.19 -8.99 22.18
N VAL A 174 15.08 -9.65 21.03
CA VAL A 174 13.81 -10.17 20.51
C VAL A 174 13.79 -11.66 20.78
N SER A 175 12.76 -12.16 21.45
CA SER A 175 12.58 -13.59 21.76
C SER A 175 11.25 -14.14 21.24
N TRP A 176 11.20 -15.44 20.97
CA TRP A 176 10.01 -16.14 20.50
C TRP A 176 10.03 -17.61 20.93
N ASN A 177 8.84 -18.20 21.02
CA ASN A 177 8.65 -19.64 21.11
C ASN A 177 8.84 -20.29 19.74
N VAL A 178 9.35 -21.51 19.73
CA VAL A 178 9.41 -22.35 18.54
C VAL A 178 8.13 -23.17 18.43
N LYS A 179 7.43 -23.06 17.29
CA LYS A 179 6.36 -23.96 16.89
C LYS A 179 6.87 -24.85 15.76
N TYR A 180 6.79 -26.16 15.93
CA TYR A 180 7.06 -27.07 14.83
C TYR A 180 6.03 -26.83 13.73
N ALA A 181 6.51 -26.39 12.56
CA ALA A 181 5.69 -26.32 11.38
C ALA A 181 5.27 -27.74 10.98
N ALA A 182 4.01 -27.93 10.61
CA ALA A 182 3.60 -29.14 9.91
C ALA A 182 4.45 -29.26 8.64
N TYR A 183 5.12 -30.39 8.43
CA TYR A 183 5.85 -30.65 7.18
C TYR A 183 4.82 -30.65 6.03
N THR A 184 4.91 -29.67 5.14
CA THR A 184 3.97 -29.50 4.02
C THR A 184 4.33 -30.35 2.80
N GLY A 185 5.33 -31.24 2.90
CA GLY A 185 5.85 -31.99 1.76
C GLY A 185 6.98 -31.24 1.04
N PRO A 186 7.64 -31.91 0.07
CA PRO A 186 8.62 -31.23 -0.78
C PRO A 186 7.91 -30.23 -1.69
N LYS A 187 8.42 -28.99 -1.71
CA LYS A 187 8.00 -27.94 -2.64
C LYS A 187 8.26 -28.39 -4.08
N ALA A 188 7.31 -28.13 -4.98
CA ALA A 188 7.40 -28.46 -6.40
C ALA A 188 8.66 -27.82 -7.05
N LEU A 189 9.22 -28.50 -8.05
CA LEU A 189 10.33 -27.99 -8.85
C LEU A 189 9.83 -26.87 -9.79
N GLY A 190 10.55 -25.75 -9.85
CA GLY A 190 10.18 -24.57 -10.65
C GLY A 190 9.31 -23.57 -9.89
N VAL A 191 9.17 -22.35 -10.43
CA VAL A 191 8.38 -21.28 -9.82
C VAL A 191 6.92 -21.43 -10.25
N GLY A 192 6.00 -21.59 -9.30
CA GLY A 192 4.58 -21.74 -9.57
C GLY A 192 3.91 -20.41 -9.93
N TYR A 193 2.97 -20.46 -10.87
CA TYR A 193 2.08 -19.36 -11.22
C TYR A 193 0.65 -19.92 -11.24
N VAL A 194 -0.24 -19.36 -10.43
CA VAL A 194 -1.64 -19.80 -10.36
C VAL A 194 -2.53 -18.81 -11.11
N ILE A 195 -3.38 -19.30 -12.00
CA ILE A 195 -4.49 -18.54 -12.55
C ILE A 195 -5.76 -19.03 -11.87
N VAL A 196 -6.37 -18.21 -11.01
CA VAL A 196 -7.67 -18.49 -10.39
C VAL A 196 -8.75 -17.82 -11.23
N THR A 197 -9.70 -18.61 -11.71
CA THR A 197 -10.76 -18.14 -12.61
C THR A 197 -12.00 -19.03 -12.51
N THR A 198 -12.99 -18.87 -13.38
CA THR A 198 -14.21 -19.70 -13.38
C THR A 198 -14.25 -20.67 -14.57
N ASN A 199 -15.01 -21.77 -14.47
CA ASN A 199 -15.22 -22.67 -15.62
C ASN A 199 -15.81 -21.92 -16.83
N ALA A 200 -16.63 -20.88 -16.59
CA ALA A 200 -17.20 -20.04 -17.64
C ALA A 200 -16.11 -19.27 -18.41
N VAL A 201 -15.13 -18.69 -17.71
CA VAL A 201 -13.97 -18.05 -18.35
C VAL A 201 -13.13 -19.07 -19.12
N VAL A 202 -12.84 -20.23 -18.53
CA VAL A 202 -12.07 -21.30 -19.20
C VAL A 202 -12.75 -21.74 -20.50
N THR A 203 -14.09 -21.81 -20.52
CA THR A 203 -14.87 -22.25 -21.68
C THR A 203 -14.90 -21.19 -22.78
N ASN A 204 -15.01 -19.91 -22.42
CA ASN A 204 -15.32 -18.85 -23.39
C ASN A 204 -14.12 -17.97 -23.79
N SER A 205 -13.04 -17.94 -23.01
CA SER A 205 -11.81 -17.24 -23.39
C SER A 205 -11.06 -18.02 -24.45
N THR A 206 -10.76 -17.38 -25.57
CA THR A 206 -9.96 -17.97 -26.64
C THR A 206 -8.45 -17.79 -26.43
N ARG A 207 -8.05 -16.93 -25.47
CA ARG A 207 -6.65 -16.59 -25.22
C ARG A 207 -6.08 -17.16 -23.92
N LEU A 208 -6.91 -17.59 -22.97
CA LEU A 208 -6.44 -18.11 -21.67
C LEU A 208 -5.41 -19.24 -21.80
N ASN A 209 -5.70 -20.25 -22.62
CA ASN A 209 -4.77 -21.37 -22.83
C ASN A 209 -3.46 -20.93 -23.49
N GLY A 210 -3.54 -19.97 -24.42
CA GLY A 210 -2.37 -19.39 -25.06
C GLY A 210 -1.50 -18.60 -24.08
N PHE A 211 -2.13 -17.86 -23.16
CA PHE A 211 -1.43 -17.14 -22.10
C PHE A 211 -0.76 -18.09 -21.10
N ALA A 212 -1.44 -19.17 -20.69
CA ALA A 212 -0.84 -20.20 -19.85
C ALA A 212 0.39 -20.85 -20.52
N ALA A 213 0.30 -21.18 -21.82
CA ALA A 213 1.42 -21.71 -22.59
C ALA A 213 2.57 -20.68 -22.72
N TYR A 214 2.25 -19.40 -22.89
CA TYR A 214 3.23 -18.32 -22.88
C TYR A 214 3.98 -18.27 -21.55
N LEU A 215 3.28 -18.24 -20.40
CA LEU A 215 3.91 -18.27 -19.07
C LEU A 215 4.78 -19.52 -18.86
N GLN A 216 4.34 -20.68 -19.32
CA GLN A 216 5.15 -21.91 -19.31
C GLN A 216 6.44 -21.75 -20.12
N SER A 217 6.38 -21.11 -21.29
CA SER A 217 7.58 -20.80 -22.10
C SER A 217 8.54 -19.82 -21.41
N ARG A 218 8.05 -19.06 -20.43
CA ARG A 218 8.84 -18.16 -19.57
C ARG A 218 9.41 -18.85 -18.32
N GLY A 219 9.17 -20.16 -18.17
CA GLY A 219 9.74 -20.98 -17.10
C GLY A 219 8.86 -21.16 -15.86
N PHE A 220 7.58 -20.75 -15.91
CA PHE A 220 6.64 -20.97 -14.82
C PHE A 220 5.96 -22.34 -14.91
N THR A 221 5.71 -22.95 -13.75
CA THR A 221 4.75 -24.06 -13.65
C THR A 221 3.37 -23.45 -13.45
N VAL A 222 2.52 -23.50 -14.49
CA VAL A 222 1.22 -22.83 -14.50
C VAL A 222 0.10 -23.77 -14.05
N TYR A 223 -0.72 -23.31 -13.11
CA TYR A 223 -1.89 -24.01 -12.61
C TYR A 223 -3.16 -23.18 -12.85
N THR A 224 -4.12 -23.71 -13.60
CA THR A 224 -5.44 -23.08 -13.78
C THR A 224 -6.44 -23.70 -12.80
N VAL A 225 -7.03 -22.86 -11.96
CA VAL A 225 -7.85 -23.25 -10.81
C VAL A 225 -9.23 -22.62 -10.96
N THR A 226 -10.26 -23.44 -10.77
CA THR A 226 -11.68 -23.07 -10.94
C THR A 226 -12.51 -23.49 -9.74
N GLU A 227 -13.82 -23.25 -9.78
CA GLU A 227 -14.76 -23.72 -8.77
C GLU A 227 -14.78 -25.25 -8.61
N ASN A 228 -14.19 -26.00 -9.56
CA ASN A 228 -13.95 -27.44 -9.37
C ASN A 228 -12.93 -27.74 -8.27
N GLN A 229 -12.02 -26.79 -7.99
CA GLN A 229 -10.95 -26.93 -6.99
C GLN A 229 -11.21 -26.09 -5.74
N TYR A 230 -11.64 -24.84 -5.87
CA TYR A 230 -11.96 -24.00 -4.70
C TYR A 230 -13.44 -24.14 -4.26
N GLY A 231 -14.29 -24.87 -4.99
CA GLY A 231 -15.68 -25.09 -4.63
C GLY A 231 -16.68 -24.09 -5.23
N VAL A 232 -17.96 -24.43 -5.16
CA VAL A 232 -19.05 -23.77 -5.92
C VAL A 232 -19.77 -22.63 -5.18
N SER A 233 -19.42 -22.37 -3.91
CA SER A 233 -19.96 -21.24 -3.14
C SER A 233 -19.78 -19.92 -3.88
N THR A 234 -20.60 -18.91 -3.58
CA THR A 234 -20.59 -17.57 -4.19
C THR A 234 -20.27 -16.49 -3.16
N GLY A 235 -20.13 -15.24 -3.59
CA GLY A 235 -19.94 -14.08 -2.71
C GLY A 235 -18.75 -14.21 -1.75
N GLN A 236 -18.90 -13.74 -0.51
CA GLN A 236 -17.86 -13.75 0.52
C GLN A 236 -17.33 -15.17 0.75
N ALA A 237 -18.21 -16.17 0.76
CA ALA A 237 -17.83 -17.58 0.92
C ALA A 237 -16.93 -18.09 -0.23
N ARG A 238 -17.11 -17.57 -1.46
CA ARG A 238 -16.18 -17.86 -2.58
C ARG A 238 -14.81 -17.25 -2.31
N ALA A 239 -14.75 -16.01 -1.84
CA ALA A 239 -13.47 -15.37 -1.51
C ALA A 239 -12.72 -16.16 -0.43
N VAL A 240 -13.39 -16.56 0.65
CA VAL A 240 -12.83 -17.42 1.71
C VAL A 240 -12.32 -18.74 1.12
N ASN A 241 -13.11 -19.41 0.28
CA ASN A 241 -12.71 -20.66 -0.34
C ASN A 241 -11.48 -20.55 -1.24
N ILE A 242 -11.38 -19.49 -2.03
CA ILE A 242 -10.21 -19.22 -2.87
C ILE A 242 -8.96 -19.04 -1.98
N ARG A 243 -9.05 -18.22 -0.93
CA ARG A 243 -7.92 -18.01 -0.02
C ARG A 243 -7.52 -19.30 0.70
N ASN A 244 -8.48 -20.10 1.17
CA ASN A 244 -8.22 -21.41 1.78
C ASN A 244 -7.50 -22.36 0.80
N TRP A 245 -7.91 -22.37 -0.47
CA TRP A 245 -7.22 -23.16 -1.49
C TRP A 245 -5.78 -22.67 -1.69
N LEU A 246 -5.56 -21.35 -1.76
CA LEU A 246 -4.22 -20.76 -1.87
C LEU A 246 -3.35 -21.12 -0.65
N GLN A 247 -3.86 -20.99 0.57
CA GLN A 247 -3.17 -21.38 1.80
C GLN A 247 -2.71 -22.84 1.78
N ALA A 248 -3.58 -23.75 1.36
CA ALA A 248 -3.28 -25.18 1.32
C ALA A 248 -2.29 -25.57 0.21
N ASN A 249 -2.30 -24.87 -0.92
CA ASN A 249 -1.60 -25.32 -2.13
C ASN A 249 -0.35 -24.50 -2.47
N CYS A 250 -0.32 -23.19 -2.19
CA CYS A 250 0.79 -22.30 -2.57
C CYS A 250 2.15 -22.73 -2.02
N PRO A 251 2.28 -23.16 -0.75
CA PRO A 251 3.55 -23.66 -0.22
C PRO A 251 4.07 -24.89 -0.99
N VAL A 252 3.16 -25.80 -1.37
CA VAL A 252 3.47 -27.06 -2.06
C VAL A 252 3.81 -26.80 -3.54
N TYR A 253 3.04 -25.96 -4.22
CA TYR A 253 3.22 -25.65 -5.65
C TYR A 253 4.29 -24.59 -5.93
N ASN A 254 5.03 -24.14 -4.92
CA ASN A 254 6.04 -23.08 -5.06
C ASN A 254 5.50 -21.80 -5.69
N VAL A 255 4.27 -21.41 -5.34
CA VAL A 255 3.59 -20.31 -6.02
C VAL A 255 4.29 -18.99 -5.70
N LYS A 256 4.65 -18.27 -6.76
CA LYS A 256 5.13 -16.89 -6.68
C LYS A 256 4.02 -15.89 -6.96
N TYR A 257 3.26 -16.16 -8.01
CA TYR A 257 2.28 -15.24 -8.59
C TYR A 257 0.89 -15.89 -8.66
N VAL A 258 -0.14 -15.08 -8.44
CA VAL A 258 -1.55 -15.45 -8.56
C VAL A 258 -2.24 -14.42 -9.45
N LEU A 259 -2.82 -14.85 -10.56
CA LEU A 259 -3.67 -14.02 -11.42
C LEU A 259 -5.13 -14.38 -11.22
N LEU A 260 -5.92 -13.41 -10.78
CA LEU A 260 -7.37 -13.50 -10.61
C LEU A 260 -8.05 -13.08 -11.90
N ILE A 261 -8.88 -13.93 -12.51
CA ILE A 261 -9.63 -13.61 -13.74
C ILE A 261 -11.11 -13.89 -13.52
N GLY A 262 -11.90 -12.83 -13.34
CA GLY A 262 -13.34 -12.89 -13.07
C GLY A 262 -13.90 -11.55 -12.61
N ASP A 263 -15.20 -11.49 -12.33
CA ASP A 263 -15.87 -10.28 -11.87
C ASP A 263 -15.48 -9.98 -10.39
N PRO A 264 -14.83 -8.84 -10.11
CA PRO A 264 -14.34 -8.50 -8.77
C PRO A 264 -15.39 -7.93 -7.82
N ASP A 265 -16.63 -7.70 -8.28
CA ASP A 265 -17.71 -7.15 -7.45
C ASP A 265 -17.77 -7.88 -6.10
N PRO A 266 -17.44 -7.23 -4.97
CA PRO A 266 -17.38 -7.86 -3.65
C PRO A 266 -18.79 -8.23 -3.16
N ASP A 267 -18.86 -8.95 -2.04
CA ASP A 267 -20.13 -9.27 -1.38
C ASP A 267 -20.09 -8.67 0.02
N ASP A 268 -21.02 -7.75 0.32
CA ASP A 268 -21.36 -7.37 1.68
C ASP A 268 -22.56 -8.21 2.15
N PRO A 269 -22.31 -9.30 2.92
CA PRO A 269 -23.35 -10.23 3.32
C PRO A 269 -24.44 -9.59 4.21
N THR A 270 -24.24 -8.35 4.67
CA THR A 270 -25.19 -7.63 5.52
C THR A 270 -26.24 -6.83 4.74
N THR A 271 -26.01 -6.56 3.45
CA THR A 271 -26.86 -5.64 2.66
C THR A 271 -27.66 -6.32 1.55
N GLY A 272 -27.34 -7.57 1.19
CA GLY A 272 -28.01 -8.28 0.09
C GLY A 272 -27.73 -7.66 -1.28
N ASP A 273 -26.53 -7.13 -1.45
CA ASP A 273 -26.00 -6.54 -2.68
C ASP A 273 -25.77 -7.60 -3.78
N THR A 274 -25.31 -7.13 -4.95
CA THR A 274 -24.81 -8.01 -6.00
C THR A 274 -23.35 -8.31 -5.76
N PHE A 275 -22.89 -9.45 -6.27
CA PHE A 275 -21.49 -9.85 -6.19
C PHE A 275 -21.06 -10.58 -7.45
N GLY A 276 -19.76 -10.58 -7.68
CA GLY A 276 -19.11 -11.16 -8.84
C GLY A 276 -18.88 -12.66 -8.72
N ASP A 277 -18.46 -13.28 -9.82
CA ASP A 277 -18.09 -14.70 -9.86
C ASP A 277 -16.66 -14.95 -9.35
N LEU A 278 -15.85 -13.92 -9.15
CA LEU A 278 -14.53 -14.01 -8.52
C LEU A 278 -14.29 -12.76 -7.64
N PRO A 279 -15.11 -12.58 -6.58
CA PRO A 279 -15.23 -11.31 -5.85
C PRO A 279 -13.91 -10.91 -5.19
N MET A 280 -13.69 -9.62 -4.98
CA MET A 280 -12.74 -9.16 -3.96
C MET A 280 -13.28 -9.50 -2.55
N MET A 281 -12.41 -9.57 -1.54
CA MET A 281 -12.91 -9.60 -0.17
C MET A 281 -13.37 -8.21 0.25
N MET A 282 -14.61 -8.09 0.73
CA MET A 282 -15.08 -6.88 1.41
C MET A 282 -14.43 -6.82 2.80
N CYS A 283 -13.86 -5.67 3.15
CA CYS A 283 -13.19 -5.47 4.45
C CYS A 283 -13.68 -4.20 5.16
N TRP A 284 -13.51 -4.13 6.48
CA TRP A 284 -13.96 -3.03 7.33
C TRP A 284 -12.78 -2.40 8.10
N PRO A 285 -11.86 -1.69 7.44
CA PRO A 285 -10.69 -1.12 8.11
C PRO A 285 -11.03 -0.25 9.33
N ASN A 286 -12.18 0.44 9.34
CA ASN A 286 -12.67 1.22 10.47
C ASN A 286 -13.65 0.39 11.32
N PRO A 287 -13.23 -0.14 12.49
CA PRO A 287 -14.14 -0.91 13.36
C PRO A 287 -15.29 -0.04 13.93
N GLY A 288 -15.16 1.28 13.87
CA GLY A 288 -16.20 2.22 14.32
C GLY A 288 -17.29 2.51 13.28
N SER A 289 -17.19 1.97 12.06
CA SER A 289 -18.07 2.37 10.95
C SER A 289 -18.26 1.27 9.91
N ALA A 290 -19.48 0.73 9.85
CA ALA A 290 -19.89 -0.21 8.80
C ALA A 290 -19.92 0.41 7.39
N ALA A 291 -19.81 1.74 7.25
CA ALA A 291 -19.82 2.45 5.98
C ALA A 291 -18.42 2.60 5.35
N ASP A 292 -17.35 2.50 6.16
CA ASP A 292 -15.96 2.67 5.71
C ASP A 292 -15.37 1.37 5.15
N GLN A 293 -16.17 0.66 4.36
CA GLN A 293 -15.82 -0.61 3.73
C GLN A 293 -14.77 -0.42 2.65
N THR A 294 -13.89 -1.40 2.45
CA THR A 294 -12.83 -1.37 1.43
C THR A 294 -12.57 -2.74 0.82
N PRO A 295 -13.05 -3.01 -0.41
CA PRO A 295 -12.74 -4.23 -1.13
C PRO A 295 -11.24 -4.34 -1.45
N THR A 296 -10.68 -5.55 -1.34
CA THR A 296 -9.26 -5.77 -1.60
C THR A 296 -8.92 -7.17 -2.13
N ASP A 297 -7.89 -7.21 -2.98
CA ASP A 297 -7.20 -8.44 -3.39
C ASP A 297 -6.02 -8.79 -2.46
N TYR A 298 -5.66 -7.92 -1.52
CA TYR A 298 -4.59 -8.21 -0.56
C TYR A 298 -4.94 -9.41 0.33
N TYR A 299 -6.23 -9.69 0.51
CA TYR A 299 -6.75 -10.91 1.15
C TYR A 299 -6.19 -12.20 0.53
N TYR A 300 -5.94 -12.22 -0.78
CA TYR A 300 -5.37 -13.38 -1.48
C TYR A 300 -3.84 -13.44 -1.45
N ALA A 301 -3.19 -12.34 -1.06
CA ALA A 301 -1.73 -12.23 -0.99
C ALA A 301 -1.19 -12.57 0.41
N ASP A 302 -1.89 -12.10 1.44
CA ASP A 302 -1.64 -12.43 2.85
C ASP A 302 -2.37 -13.74 3.18
N LEU A 303 -1.61 -14.83 3.25
CA LEU A 303 -2.08 -16.18 3.51
C LEU A 303 -1.85 -16.60 4.97
N THR A 304 -1.11 -15.83 5.78
CA THR A 304 -0.81 -16.20 7.18
C THR A 304 -1.48 -15.35 8.25
N GLY A 305 -1.84 -14.11 7.94
CA GLY A 305 -2.60 -13.23 8.81
C GLY A 305 -3.99 -13.79 9.08
N ASN A 306 -4.55 -13.49 10.26
CA ASN A 306 -5.96 -13.76 10.54
C ASN A 306 -6.77 -12.49 10.25
N TRP A 307 -7.62 -12.56 9.25
CA TRP A 307 -8.41 -11.43 8.76
C TRP A 307 -9.82 -11.39 9.37
N ASP A 308 -10.15 -12.30 10.28
CA ASP A 308 -11.44 -12.39 11.01
C ASP A 308 -11.12 -13.08 12.35
N PHE A 309 -10.47 -12.34 13.25
CA PHE A 309 -9.84 -12.86 14.46
C PHE A 309 -10.81 -13.10 15.59
N ASP A 310 -11.83 -12.26 15.74
CA ASP A 310 -12.91 -12.42 16.69
C ASP A 310 -14.03 -13.34 16.18
N GLY A 311 -13.99 -13.70 14.89
CA GLY A 311 -14.95 -14.59 14.26
C GLY A 311 -16.31 -13.93 14.09
N ASP A 312 -16.33 -12.61 13.96
CA ASP A 312 -17.52 -11.81 13.79
C ASP A 312 -17.91 -11.61 12.30
N SER A 313 -17.08 -12.11 11.37
CA SER A 313 -17.24 -12.02 9.90
C SER A 313 -17.02 -10.63 9.29
N MET A 314 -16.49 -9.67 10.05
CA MET A 314 -16.09 -8.34 9.59
C MET A 314 -14.59 -8.31 9.28
N TYR A 315 -14.23 -8.62 8.03
CA TYR A 315 -12.83 -8.88 7.72
C TYR A 315 -11.95 -7.62 7.71
N GLY A 316 -10.75 -7.70 8.29
CA GLY A 316 -9.67 -6.71 8.16
C GLY A 316 -9.73 -5.51 9.10
N GLU A 317 -10.44 -5.62 10.23
CA GLU A 317 -10.67 -4.54 11.19
C GLU A 317 -9.38 -4.08 11.89
N PHE A 318 -9.16 -2.75 11.91
CA PHE A 318 -7.96 -2.19 12.52
C PHE A 318 -7.99 -2.33 14.05
N GLY A 319 -7.06 -3.10 14.60
CA GLY A 319 -6.89 -3.27 16.05
C GLY A 319 -7.68 -4.43 16.65
N GLU A 320 -8.57 -5.03 15.88
CA GLU A 320 -9.36 -6.22 16.25
C GLU A 320 -8.83 -7.46 15.52
N ASP A 321 -8.44 -7.31 14.25
CA ASP A 321 -7.85 -8.37 13.44
C ASP A 321 -6.32 -8.44 13.44
N ALA A 322 -5.81 -9.60 13.03
CA ALA A 322 -4.39 -9.91 12.94
C ALA A 322 -3.91 -10.03 11.48
N VAL A 323 -4.29 -9.07 10.63
CA VAL A 323 -3.73 -8.90 9.28
C VAL A 323 -2.26 -8.49 9.39
N ASP A 324 -1.36 -9.14 8.65
CA ASP A 324 0.07 -8.91 8.79
C ASP A 324 0.69 -8.11 7.62
N PHE A 325 -0.04 -8.01 6.49
CA PHE A 325 0.38 -7.32 5.26
C PHE A 325 1.71 -7.82 4.68
N GLY A 326 2.08 -9.02 5.03
CA GLY A 326 3.15 -9.77 4.45
C GLY A 326 2.63 -10.62 3.28
N PRO A 327 3.10 -10.40 2.03
CA PRO A 327 2.62 -11.20 0.90
C PRO A 327 3.33 -12.56 0.85
N GLU A 328 2.59 -13.66 1.01
CA GLU A 328 3.06 -15.02 0.70
C GLU A 328 3.07 -15.29 -0.81
N VAL A 329 2.22 -14.58 -1.55
CA VAL A 329 2.13 -14.59 -3.02
C VAL A 329 1.85 -13.18 -3.53
N TYR A 330 2.22 -12.90 -4.78
CA TYR A 330 1.93 -11.62 -5.42
C TYR A 330 0.73 -11.76 -6.33
N VAL A 331 -0.27 -10.90 -6.13
CA VAL A 331 -1.58 -11.04 -6.77
C VAL A 331 -1.77 -9.93 -7.81
N GLY A 332 -2.32 -10.28 -8.97
CA GLY A 332 -2.83 -9.33 -9.95
C GLY A 332 -4.19 -9.80 -10.45
N ARG A 333 -4.93 -8.91 -11.10
CA ARG A 333 -6.30 -9.19 -11.54
C ARG A 333 -6.59 -8.74 -12.97
N ILE A 334 -7.38 -9.52 -13.69
CA ILE A 334 -8.11 -9.09 -14.89
C ILE A 334 -9.62 -9.17 -14.60
N PRO A 335 -10.30 -8.03 -14.43
CA PRO A 335 -11.75 -8.01 -14.26
C PRO A 335 -12.50 -8.52 -15.50
N VAL A 336 -13.51 -9.36 -15.29
CA VAL A 336 -14.39 -9.88 -16.35
C VAL A 336 -15.85 -9.57 -16.02
N TYR A 337 -16.26 -8.32 -16.27
CA TYR A 337 -17.63 -7.88 -16.04
C TYR A 337 -18.60 -8.41 -17.08
N GLY A 338 -19.77 -8.86 -16.62
CA GLY A 338 -20.90 -9.21 -17.49
C GLY A 338 -20.58 -10.21 -18.60
N GLY A 339 -19.61 -11.11 -18.36
CA GLY A 339 -19.17 -12.09 -19.36
C GLY A 339 -18.46 -11.49 -20.58
N ASN A 340 -17.82 -10.32 -20.45
CA ASN A 340 -17.09 -9.69 -21.55
C ASN A 340 -15.73 -10.36 -21.81
N TYR A 341 -15.76 -11.57 -22.36
CA TYR A 341 -14.57 -12.36 -22.69
C TYR A 341 -13.73 -11.76 -23.81
N ALA A 342 -14.31 -10.91 -24.67
CA ALA A 342 -13.57 -10.20 -25.71
C ALA A 342 -12.58 -9.18 -25.11
N ALA A 343 -13.00 -8.45 -24.06
CA ALA A 343 -12.10 -7.56 -23.33
C ALA A 343 -10.99 -8.35 -22.62
N LEU A 344 -11.34 -9.47 -21.97
CA LEU A 344 -10.35 -10.40 -21.39
C LEU A 344 -9.33 -10.87 -22.41
N ASP A 345 -9.78 -11.38 -23.56
CA ASP A 345 -8.91 -11.91 -24.60
C ASP A 345 -8.00 -10.82 -25.21
N SER A 346 -8.51 -9.58 -25.30
CA SER A 346 -7.71 -8.42 -25.68
C SER A 346 -6.60 -8.20 -24.66
N ILE A 347 -6.92 -8.14 -23.37
CA ILE A 347 -5.94 -7.92 -22.29
C ILE A 347 -4.89 -9.04 -22.23
N LEU A 348 -5.30 -10.31 -22.30
CA LEU A 348 -4.36 -11.44 -22.33
C LEU A 348 -3.43 -11.37 -23.56
N SER A 349 -3.95 -10.95 -24.71
CA SER A 349 -3.13 -10.75 -25.90
C SER A 349 -2.08 -9.65 -25.68
N LYS A 350 -2.39 -8.60 -24.91
CA LYS A 350 -1.42 -7.56 -24.53
C LYS A 350 -0.30 -8.13 -23.69
N PHE A 351 -0.61 -8.97 -22.71
CA PHE A 351 0.41 -9.58 -21.85
C PHE A 351 1.33 -10.52 -22.61
N ILE A 352 0.78 -11.31 -23.56
CA ILE A 352 1.58 -12.16 -24.46
C ILE A 352 2.50 -11.33 -25.35
N ASN A 353 2.03 -10.18 -25.83
CA ASN A 353 2.75 -9.31 -26.75
C ASN A 353 3.65 -8.27 -26.07
N TYR A 354 3.71 -8.24 -24.74
CA TYR A 354 4.50 -7.27 -24.00
C TYR A 354 6.00 -7.44 -24.28
N THR A 355 6.66 -6.35 -24.67
CA THR A 355 8.06 -6.33 -25.09
C THR A 355 8.98 -5.48 -24.20
N GLY A 356 8.42 -4.64 -23.34
CA GLY A 356 9.12 -3.76 -22.41
C GLY A 356 8.64 -2.31 -22.54
N ALA A 357 8.20 -1.74 -21.41
CA ALA A 357 7.80 -0.35 -21.32
C ALA A 357 8.96 0.63 -21.61
N ASN A 358 8.64 1.81 -22.15
CA ASN A 358 9.63 2.87 -22.40
C ASN A 358 10.28 3.40 -21.10
N THR A 359 11.52 3.88 -21.20
CA THR A 359 12.24 4.49 -20.06
C THR A 359 11.84 5.96 -19.86
N SER A 360 10.55 6.19 -19.62
CA SER A 360 9.94 7.51 -19.47
C SER A 360 8.86 7.53 -18.39
N ILE A 361 8.80 8.63 -17.63
CA ILE A 361 7.80 8.85 -16.57
C ILE A 361 7.04 10.16 -16.82
N MET A 362 5.71 10.08 -16.91
CA MET A 362 4.83 11.25 -16.89
C MET A 362 4.27 11.45 -15.48
N LEU A 363 4.29 12.70 -15.01
CA LEU A 363 3.92 13.09 -13.65
C LEU A 363 2.88 14.24 -13.65
N PRO A 364 1.58 13.94 -13.80
CA PRO A 364 0.50 14.91 -13.65
C PRO A 364 0.17 15.17 -12.16
N MET A 365 0.30 16.41 -11.70
CA MET A 365 0.15 16.80 -10.28
C MET A 365 -0.92 17.88 -10.08
N ALA A 366 -2.04 17.51 -9.46
CA ALA A 366 -3.09 18.43 -9.04
C ALA A 366 -2.96 18.83 -7.55
N LEU A 367 -3.84 19.72 -7.10
CA LEU A 367 -4.00 20.09 -5.69
C LEU A 367 -5.03 19.18 -5.03
N SER A 368 -4.76 18.77 -3.79
CA SER A 368 -5.75 18.08 -2.94
C SER A 368 -6.60 19.08 -2.16
N ASN A 369 -5.99 20.12 -1.60
CA ASN A 369 -6.71 21.16 -0.86
C ASN A 369 -5.89 22.45 -0.76
N TYR A 370 -6.59 23.58 -0.68
CA TYR A 370 -6.00 24.87 -0.38
C TYR A 370 -5.76 25.03 1.12
N GLN A 371 -4.87 25.97 1.45
CA GLN A 371 -4.70 26.44 2.82
C GLN A 371 -6.03 27.04 3.28
N ASP A 372 -6.52 26.64 4.44
CA ASP A 372 -7.77 27.17 5.04
C ASP A 372 -9.02 27.08 4.13
N GLU A 373 -9.02 26.15 3.18
CA GLU A 373 -10.20 25.82 2.37
C GLU A 373 -11.37 25.44 3.27
N GLU A 374 -12.50 26.14 3.17
CA GLU A 374 -13.73 25.75 3.86
C GLU A 374 -14.31 24.51 3.20
N ASN A 375 -14.54 23.46 3.99
CA ASN A 375 -15.19 22.25 3.50
C ASN A 375 -15.92 21.50 4.62
N ALA A 376 -16.76 20.53 4.23
CA ALA A 376 -17.50 19.70 5.17
C ALA A 376 -16.58 18.97 6.19
N PHE A 377 -15.44 18.47 5.71
CA PHE A 377 -14.52 17.61 6.48
C PHE A 377 -13.73 18.35 7.56
N ASN A 378 -13.59 19.67 7.45
CA ASN A 378 -13.02 20.49 8.51
C ASN A 378 -14.07 21.16 9.39
N GLY A 379 -15.36 20.83 9.21
CA GLY A 379 -16.45 21.42 10.00
C GLY A 379 -16.63 22.92 9.74
N CYS A 380 -16.29 23.39 8.53
CA CYS A 380 -16.39 24.79 8.13
C CYS A 380 -15.54 25.73 9.00
N VAL A 381 -14.37 25.26 9.45
CA VAL A 381 -13.39 26.11 10.13
C VAL A 381 -12.05 26.08 9.40
N ALA A 382 -11.47 27.27 9.20
CA ALA A 382 -10.11 27.43 8.70
C ALA A 382 -9.14 26.55 9.51
N GLY A 383 -8.24 25.83 8.84
CA GLY A 383 -7.20 25.11 9.55
C GLY A 383 -6.45 24.00 8.80
N TRP A 384 -6.91 23.57 7.62
CA TRP A 384 -6.14 22.59 6.85
C TRP A 384 -4.96 23.25 6.15
N LEU A 385 -3.80 22.59 6.22
CA LEU A 385 -2.65 23.04 5.43
C LEU A 385 -2.89 22.75 3.96
N ARG A 386 -2.46 23.66 3.09
CA ARG A 386 -2.40 23.37 1.65
C ARG A 386 -1.67 22.06 1.40
N THR A 387 -2.27 21.21 0.58
CA THR A 387 -1.69 19.94 0.14
C THR A 387 -1.82 19.81 -1.36
N ASP A 388 -0.70 19.57 -2.04
CA ASP A 388 -0.64 19.36 -3.47
C ASP A 388 0.54 18.43 -3.85
N GLY A 389 0.55 18.00 -5.11
CA GLY A 389 1.63 17.15 -5.65
C GLY A 389 2.93 17.89 -5.97
N LEU A 390 3.15 19.14 -5.51
CA LEU A 390 4.28 19.98 -5.93
C LEU A 390 5.64 19.30 -5.75
N ASN A 391 5.88 18.73 -4.58
CA ASN A 391 7.19 18.20 -4.18
C ASN A 391 7.44 16.76 -4.66
N LEU A 392 6.40 16.02 -5.04
CA LEU A 392 6.50 14.62 -5.44
C LEU A 392 7.39 14.43 -6.68
N PRO A 393 7.24 15.19 -7.78
CA PRO A 393 8.08 15.03 -8.96
C PRO A 393 9.56 15.22 -8.70
N GLN A 394 9.96 16.17 -7.85
CA GLN A 394 11.37 16.34 -7.52
C GLN A 394 11.95 15.08 -6.90
N GLN A 395 11.27 14.47 -5.91
CA GLN A 395 11.77 13.26 -5.27
C GLN A 395 11.77 12.06 -6.22
N VAL A 396 10.71 11.88 -7.01
CA VAL A 396 10.66 10.80 -8.02
C VAL A 396 11.80 10.96 -9.02
N ILE A 397 12.01 12.17 -9.54
CA ILE A 397 13.02 12.41 -10.56
C ILE A 397 14.44 12.26 -9.99
N THR A 398 14.74 12.85 -8.84
CA THR A 398 16.10 12.82 -8.29
C THR A 398 16.49 11.47 -7.74
N ASN A 399 15.56 10.75 -7.12
CA ASN A 399 15.86 9.53 -6.37
C ASN A 399 15.57 8.25 -7.15
N ILE A 400 14.70 8.32 -8.16
CA ILE A 400 14.23 7.13 -8.92
C ILE A 400 14.56 7.28 -10.40
N ALA A 401 14.02 8.30 -11.08
CA ALA A 401 14.10 8.39 -12.54
C ALA A 401 15.52 8.66 -13.05
N ASN A 402 16.19 9.71 -12.55
CA ASN A 402 17.52 10.10 -13.00
C ASN A 402 18.58 9.02 -12.74
N PRO A 403 18.66 8.40 -11.54
CA PRO A 403 19.61 7.31 -11.30
C PRO A 403 19.41 6.11 -12.23
N ALA A 404 18.19 5.86 -12.68
CA ALA A 404 17.84 4.78 -13.60
C ALA A 404 17.86 5.18 -15.08
N GLY A 405 18.19 6.43 -15.41
CA GLY A 405 18.25 6.93 -16.79
C GLY A 405 16.88 7.16 -17.46
N PHE A 406 15.81 7.32 -16.67
CA PHE A 406 14.48 7.62 -17.21
C PHE A 406 14.35 9.09 -17.59
N THR A 407 13.66 9.35 -18.70
CA THR A 407 13.18 10.70 -19.02
C THR A 407 11.93 11.04 -18.22
N SER A 408 11.67 12.32 -17.98
CA SER A 408 10.50 12.76 -17.19
C SER A 408 9.76 13.94 -17.82
N TYR A 409 8.44 13.95 -17.64
CA TYR A 409 7.56 15.02 -18.06
C TYR A 409 6.59 15.38 -16.93
N VAL A 410 6.70 16.60 -16.39
CA VAL A 410 5.91 17.03 -15.23
C VAL A 410 4.85 18.05 -15.65
N MET A 411 3.63 17.82 -15.20
CA MET A 411 2.53 18.78 -15.34
C MET A 411 2.04 19.19 -13.96
N TYR A 412 1.86 20.49 -13.76
CA TYR A 412 1.30 21.03 -12.52
C TYR A 412 -0.01 21.78 -12.79
N GLU A 413 -0.85 21.88 -11.77
CA GLU A 413 -1.97 22.81 -11.77
C GLU A 413 -1.48 24.24 -11.57
N THR A 414 -1.64 25.04 -12.63
CA THR A 414 -1.15 26.42 -12.71
C THR A 414 -2.30 27.41 -12.96
N ALA A 415 -3.54 26.92 -13.03
CA ALA A 415 -4.74 27.75 -13.12
C ALA A 415 -5.25 28.14 -11.73
N GLY A 416 -5.87 29.31 -11.65
CA GLY A 416 -6.55 29.82 -10.47
C GLY A 416 -6.16 31.26 -10.12
N VAL A 417 -6.78 31.80 -9.08
CA VAL A 417 -6.55 33.16 -8.59
C VAL A 417 -5.13 33.33 -8.02
N VAL A 418 -4.46 34.44 -8.35
CA VAL A 418 -3.09 34.77 -7.94
C VAL A 418 -3.06 36.01 -7.03
N GLY A 419 -2.08 36.10 -6.14
CA GLY A 419 -1.76 37.27 -5.32
C GLY A 419 -2.50 37.29 -3.98
N ARG A 420 -3.03 36.15 -3.54
CA ARG A 420 -3.96 36.04 -2.40
C ARG A 420 -3.55 35.00 -1.35
N GLY A 421 -2.34 34.44 -1.44
CA GLY A 421 -1.85 33.42 -0.49
C GLY A 421 -2.26 31.97 -0.85
N HIS A 422 -3.07 31.81 -1.90
CA HIS A 422 -3.52 30.52 -2.43
C HIS A 422 -3.03 30.29 -3.88
N ASP A 423 -1.91 30.90 -4.24
CA ASP A 423 -1.44 30.96 -5.63
C ASP A 423 -1.28 29.56 -6.25
N PRO A 424 -1.65 29.34 -7.53
CA PRO A 424 -1.39 28.09 -8.24
C PRO A 424 0.11 27.74 -8.24
N VAL A 425 0.44 26.49 -8.59
CA VAL A 425 1.84 26.10 -8.71
C VAL A 425 2.53 26.99 -9.75
N PRO A 426 3.68 27.62 -9.44
CA PRO A 426 4.35 28.50 -10.38
C PRO A 426 4.97 27.68 -11.53
N VAL A 427 5.00 28.27 -12.73
CA VAL A 427 5.67 27.66 -13.91
C VAL A 427 7.19 27.50 -13.75
N THR A 428 7.77 28.09 -12.70
CA THR A 428 9.17 27.92 -12.28
C THR A 428 9.38 26.70 -11.38
N ALA A 429 8.33 25.95 -11.05
CA ALA A 429 8.41 24.73 -10.25
C ALA A 429 9.32 23.68 -10.92
N TYR A 430 9.93 22.83 -10.09
CA TYR A 430 10.90 21.84 -10.54
C TYR A 430 10.31 20.94 -11.64
N GLY A 431 10.98 20.88 -12.79
CA GLY A 431 10.60 19.98 -13.88
C GLY A 431 9.35 20.36 -14.67
N TYR A 432 8.68 21.48 -14.37
CA TYR A 432 7.45 21.91 -15.06
C TYR A 432 7.61 21.91 -16.59
N LYS A 433 6.67 21.28 -17.28
CA LYS A 433 6.58 21.26 -18.75
C LYS A 433 5.26 21.82 -19.29
N ALA A 434 4.15 21.61 -18.59
CA ALA A 434 2.83 22.09 -19.03
C ALA A 434 1.83 22.20 -17.87
N LEU A 435 0.76 22.98 -18.10
CA LEU A 435 -0.44 22.96 -17.27
C LEU A 435 -1.14 21.59 -17.37
N ILE A 436 -1.66 21.08 -16.25
CA ILE A 436 -2.32 19.78 -16.13
C ILE A 436 -3.77 19.74 -16.67
N THR A 437 -3.97 20.09 -17.94
CA THR A 437 -5.31 19.94 -18.57
C THR A 437 -5.53 18.53 -19.12
N ASN A 438 -6.79 18.11 -19.26
CA ASN A 438 -7.14 16.86 -19.93
C ASN A 438 -6.50 16.73 -21.32
N ALA A 439 -6.62 17.78 -22.14
CA ALA A 439 -6.02 17.80 -23.46
C ALA A 439 -4.49 17.60 -23.42
N ASN A 440 -3.79 18.26 -22.49
CA ASN A 440 -2.34 18.09 -22.35
C ASN A 440 -1.98 16.67 -21.89
N VAL A 441 -2.73 16.09 -20.95
CA VAL A 441 -2.50 14.71 -20.50
C VAL A 441 -2.72 13.70 -21.63
N ILE A 442 -3.82 13.77 -22.36
CA ILE A 442 -4.11 12.84 -23.47
C ILE A 442 -3.06 12.98 -24.58
N ASN A 443 -2.74 14.21 -24.98
CA ASN A 443 -1.76 14.46 -26.03
C ASN A 443 -0.35 13.99 -25.66
N GLU A 444 0.02 14.13 -24.38
CA GLU A 444 1.33 13.69 -23.91
C GLU A 444 1.38 12.17 -23.75
N TRP A 445 0.34 11.55 -23.17
CA TRP A 445 0.26 10.09 -23.00
C TRP A 445 0.38 9.36 -24.35
N ALA A 446 -0.16 9.92 -25.42
CA ALA A 446 -0.04 9.38 -26.78
C ALA A 446 1.41 9.21 -27.28
N ARG A 447 2.41 9.73 -26.56
CA ARG A 447 3.85 9.53 -26.81
C ARG A 447 4.44 8.29 -26.15
N ASP A 448 3.60 7.36 -25.68
CA ASP A 448 4.00 6.04 -25.17
C ASP A 448 4.94 6.12 -23.96
N TYR A 449 4.39 6.56 -22.83
CA TYR A 449 5.15 6.61 -21.57
C TYR A 449 5.23 5.23 -20.93
N GLY A 450 6.40 4.87 -20.38
CA GLY A 450 6.49 3.62 -19.63
C GLY A 450 5.79 3.67 -18.29
N ILE A 451 5.81 4.82 -17.62
CA ILE A 451 5.12 5.03 -16.35
C ILE A 451 4.30 6.32 -16.41
N VAL A 452 3.05 6.25 -15.94
CA VAL A 452 2.23 7.42 -15.66
C VAL A 452 1.81 7.38 -14.20
N PHE A 453 2.37 8.30 -13.40
CA PHE A 453 2.08 8.40 -11.97
C PHE A 453 1.51 9.78 -11.68
N TRP A 454 0.21 9.83 -11.37
CA TRP A 454 -0.47 11.10 -11.11
C TRP A 454 -0.89 11.25 -9.67
N TRP A 455 -1.08 12.51 -9.28
CA TRP A 455 -1.74 12.94 -8.05
C TRP A 455 -2.97 13.77 -8.42
N ALA A 456 -4.16 13.30 -8.03
CA ALA A 456 -5.41 13.99 -8.33
C ALA A 456 -6.54 13.57 -7.38
N HIS A 457 -7.63 14.34 -7.37
CA HIS A 457 -8.89 13.82 -6.84
C HIS A 457 -9.42 12.71 -7.76
N GLY A 458 -10.29 11.87 -7.23
CA GLY A 458 -10.85 10.76 -8.00
C GLY A 458 -12.28 10.43 -7.63
N ASN A 459 -12.97 9.88 -8.61
CA ASN A 459 -14.19 9.11 -8.43
C ASN A 459 -14.07 7.83 -9.27
N GLN A 460 -15.15 7.04 -9.31
CA GLN A 460 -15.17 5.75 -10.00
C GLN A 460 -14.73 5.82 -11.46
N THR A 461 -15.03 6.92 -12.17
CA THR A 461 -14.82 7.02 -13.63
C THR A 461 -13.94 8.19 -14.06
N ALA A 462 -13.33 8.92 -13.11
CA ALA A 462 -12.49 10.06 -13.44
C ALA A 462 -11.45 10.38 -12.37
N ALA A 463 -10.30 10.86 -12.82
CA ALA A 463 -9.39 11.67 -12.04
C ALA A 463 -9.66 13.14 -12.35
N SER A 464 -9.66 14.01 -11.34
CA SER A 464 -10.03 15.43 -11.47
C SER A 464 -8.96 16.34 -10.88
N ARG A 465 -8.74 17.47 -11.54
CA ARG A 465 -7.97 18.59 -10.98
C ARG A 465 -8.92 19.53 -10.25
N LYS A 466 -8.38 20.34 -9.33
CA LYS A 466 -9.12 21.32 -8.55
C LYS A 466 -8.38 22.64 -8.53
N TYR A 467 -9.07 23.74 -8.81
CA TYR A 467 -8.49 25.06 -8.60
C TYR A 467 -9.52 26.12 -8.21
N TRP A 468 -9.02 27.18 -7.56
CA TRP A 468 -9.81 28.33 -7.15
C TRP A 468 -10.09 29.22 -8.36
N LEU A 469 -11.34 29.22 -8.82
CA LEU A 469 -11.74 29.87 -10.07
C LEU A 469 -11.82 31.40 -9.89
N ASN A 470 -12.42 31.85 -8.80
CA ASN A 470 -12.64 33.25 -8.49
C ASN A 470 -12.95 33.45 -7.00
N ASP A 471 -12.58 34.61 -6.47
CA ASP A 471 -12.96 35.07 -5.13
C ASP A 471 -14.24 35.93 -5.26
N LEU A 472 -15.41 35.28 -5.17
CA LEU A 472 -16.71 35.91 -5.46
C LEU A 472 -17.08 36.95 -4.42
N ASN A 473 -16.72 36.70 -3.16
CA ASN A 473 -17.11 37.53 -2.03
C ASN A 473 -15.96 38.45 -1.53
N ASN A 474 -14.74 38.31 -2.07
CA ASN A 474 -13.52 39.04 -1.70
C ASN A 474 -13.07 38.86 -0.25
N ASN A 475 -13.32 37.70 0.36
CA ASN A 475 -12.91 37.39 1.73
C ASN A 475 -11.56 36.65 1.82
N PHE A 476 -10.93 36.31 0.69
CA PHE A 476 -9.67 35.56 0.58
C PHE A 476 -9.70 34.18 1.22
N THR A 477 -10.88 33.60 1.34
CA THR A 477 -11.08 32.21 1.74
C THR A 477 -11.38 31.41 0.47
N VAL A 478 -11.11 30.11 0.50
CA VAL A 478 -11.45 29.23 -0.62
C VAL A 478 -12.67 28.41 -0.20
N GLU A 479 -13.81 28.65 -0.81
CA GLU A 479 -15.07 27.98 -0.46
C GLU A 479 -15.48 26.94 -1.50
N ASP A 480 -15.85 25.75 -0.99
CA ASP A 480 -16.36 24.63 -1.79
C ASP A 480 -17.89 24.62 -1.96
N GLY A 481 -18.56 25.69 -1.50
CA GLY A 481 -20.02 25.83 -1.54
C GLY A 481 -20.79 24.98 -0.52
N VAL A 482 -20.12 24.22 0.36
CA VAL A 482 -20.78 23.50 1.46
C VAL A 482 -21.01 24.40 2.65
N CYS A 483 -19.98 25.16 3.01
CA CYS A 483 -19.96 26.02 4.21
C CYS A 483 -20.43 27.45 3.93
N ALA A 484 -20.24 27.91 2.70
CA ALA A 484 -20.67 29.21 2.22
C ALA A 484 -21.69 29.07 1.09
N ALA A 485 -22.45 30.14 0.82
CA ALA A 485 -23.48 30.14 -0.21
C ALA A 485 -22.94 30.11 -1.66
N ALA A 486 -21.62 30.27 -1.85
CA ALA A 486 -20.98 30.29 -3.15
C ALA A 486 -19.88 29.22 -3.22
N ASP A 487 -19.86 28.45 -4.31
CA ASP A 487 -18.76 27.55 -4.67
C ASP A 487 -17.78 28.32 -5.56
N GLU A 488 -16.56 28.49 -5.06
CA GLU A 488 -15.48 29.22 -5.72
C GLU A 488 -14.49 28.27 -6.41
N LEU A 489 -14.68 26.96 -6.23
CA LEU A 489 -13.83 25.93 -6.77
C LEU A 489 -14.37 25.42 -8.10
N THR A 490 -13.46 24.90 -8.92
CA THR A 490 -13.84 24.17 -10.13
C THR A 490 -13.07 22.87 -10.24
N TRP A 491 -13.77 21.86 -10.74
CA TRP A 491 -13.36 20.46 -10.71
C TRP A 491 -13.32 19.81 -12.10
N PRO A 492 -12.56 20.36 -13.07
CA PRO A 492 -12.46 19.73 -14.38
C PRO A 492 -11.74 18.39 -14.32
N ASN A 493 -12.14 17.48 -15.19
CA ASN A 493 -11.49 16.18 -15.31
C ASN A 493 -10.04 16.35 -15.79
N LEU A 494 -9.15 15.60 -15.16
CA LEU A 494 -7.80 15.29 -15.64
C LEU A 494 -7.90 14.22 -16.72
N LEU A 495 -8.62 13.14 -16.42
CA LEU A 495 -8.79 11.97 -17.26
C LEU A 495 -10.08 11.25 -16.85
N THR A 496 -10.86 10.78 -17.81
CA THR A 496 -12.06 9.97 -17.56
C THR A 496 -11.93 8.58 -18.20
N SER A 497 -12.76 7.64 -17.76
CA SER A 497 -12.88 6.32 -18.39
C SER A 497 -13.24 6.41 -19.88
N ALA A 498 -13.99 7.45 -20.29
CA ALA A 498 -14.34 7.66 -21.69
C ALA A 498 -13.14 8.11 -22.54
N ASP A 499 -12.21 8.87 -21.95
CA ASP A 499 -11.03 9.37 -22.65
C ASP A 499 -10.04 8.26 -23.03
N THR A 500 -10.11 7.08 -22.40
CA THR A 500 -9.22 5.96 -22.73
C THR A 500 -9.41 5.45 -24.16
N ALA A 501 -10.57 5.74 -24.78
CA ALA A 501 -10.82 5.48 -26.20
C ALA A 501 -9.92 6.31 -27.14
N ALA A 502 -9.39 7.45 -26.66
CA ALA A 502 -8.46 8.31 -27.40
C ALA A 502 -6.99 7.90 -27.19
N LEU A 503 -6.69 7.06 -26.20
CA LEU A 503 -5.32 6.63 -25.91
C LEU A 503 -4.85 5.57 -26.91
N ALA A 504 -3.56 5.60 -27.23
CA ALA A 504 -2.89 4.45 -27.82
C ALA A 504 -2.81 3.35 -26.76
N ASP A 505 -2.94 2.09 -27.17
CA ASP A 505 -2.79 0.97 -26.24
C ASP A 505 -1.31 0.65 -26.09
N THR A 506 -0.72 1.18 -25.02
CA THR A 506 0.72 1.20 -24.78
C THR A 506 1.10 0.27 -23.64
N GLU A 507 2.40 0.00 -23.52
CA GLU A 507 2.98 -0.84 -22.46
C GLU A 507 3.15 -0.09 -21.13
N THR A 508 2.27 0.87 -20.87
CA THR A 508 2.33 1.81 -19.74
C THR A 508 1.92 1.15 -18.42
N PHE A 509 2.68 1.43 -17.36
CA PHE A 509 2.31 1.17 -15.97
C PHE A 509 1.72 2.43 -15.34
N THR A 510 0.59 2.31 -14.64
CA THR A 510 -0.03 3.48 -13.99
C THR A 510 -0.12 3.30 -12.49
N PHE A 511 0.20 4.37 -11.74
CA PHE A 511 -0.24 4.51 -10.36
C PHE A 511 -1.19 5.71 -10.25
N GLN A 512 -2.38 5.45 -9.74
CA GLN A 512 -3.49 6.38 -9.71
C GLN A 512 -3.67 6.92 -8.30
N CYS A 513 -2.93 7.95 -7.89
CA CYS A 513 -3.09 8.55 -6.56
C CYS A 513 -4.37 9.41 -6.52
N SER A 514 -5.52 8.71 -6.52
CA SER A 514 -6.87 9.25 -6.62
C SER A 514 -7.87 8.28 -6.03
N CYS A 515 -8.89 8.80 -5.35
CA CYS A 515 -9.93 7.98 -4.72
C CYS A 515 -10.76 7.20 -5.75
N CYS A 516 -11.18 6.00 -5.38
CA CYS A 516 -12.21 5.20 -6.05
C CYS A 516 -11.98 4.86 -7.53
N THR A 517 -10.82 5.14 -8.14
CA THR A 517 -10.62 4.90 -9.58
C THR A 517 -10.68 3.41 -9.94
N GLY A 518 -10.51 2.52 -8.96
CA GLY A 518 -10.60 1.07 -9.06
C GLY A 518 -11.83 0.46 -8.41
N HIS A 519 -12.95 1.19 -8.29
CA HIS A 519 -14.18 0.72 -7.64
C HIS A 519 -14.74 -0.54 -8.33
N PRO A 520 -14.63 -1.74 -7.71
CA PRO A 520 -14.84 -3.02 -8.39
C PRO A 520 -16.29 -3.24 -8.84
N GLU A 521 -17.26 -2.67 -8.16
CA GLU A 521 -18.70 -2.76 -8.46
C GLU A 521 -19.05 -2.09 -9.81
N ASN A 522 -18.21 -1.14 -10.26
CA ASN A 522 -18.45 -0.37 -11.47
C ASN A 522 -17.60 -0.91 -12.63
N SER A 523 -18.25 -1.59 -13.59
CA SER A 523 -17.60 -2.10 -14.81
C SER A 523 -16.99 -1.03 -15.74
N GLY A 524 -17.33 0.25 -15.52
CA GLY A 524 -16.79 1.42 -16.19
C GLY A 524 -15.69 2.13 -15.39
N ASN A 525 -15.17 1.53 -14.32
CA ASN A 525 -14.16 2.19 -13.49
C ASN A 525 -12.90 2.57 -14.28
N LEU A 526 -12.22 3.65 -13.87
CA LEU A 526 -11.10 4.23 -14.60
C LEU A 526 -9.90 3.26 -14.68
N GLN A 527 -9.61 2.54 -13.60
CA GLN A 527 -8.53 1.55 -13.54
C GLN A 527 -8.71 0.45 -14.60
N TYR A 528 -9.88 -0.18 -14.64
CA TYR A 528 -10.21 -1.21 -15.63
C TYR A 528 -10.29 -0.63 -17.05
N SER A 529 -10.77 0.60 -17.21
CA SER A 529 -10.84 1.25 -18.52
C SER A 529 -9.46 1.50 -19.12
N LEU A 530 -8.47 1.83 -18.28
CA LEU A 530 -7.06 1.94 -18.67
C LEU A 530 -6.43 0.57 -18.94
N LEU A 531 -6.74 -0.45 -18.12
CA LEU A 531 -6.28 -1.81 -18.40
C LEU A 531 -6.85 -2.35 -19.72
N LYS A 532 -8.08 -2.00 -20.10
CA LYS A 532 -8.61 -2.35 -21.43
C LYS A 532 -7.84 -1.64 -22.54
N ARG A 533 -7.49 -0.37 -22.35
CA ARG A 533 -6.78 0.45 -23.34
C ARG A 533 -6.02 1.61 -22.70
N GLY A 534 -4.71 1.66 -22.93
CA GLY A 534 -3.83 2.76 -22.47
C GLY A 534 -2.83 2.37 -21.39
N ALA A 535 -2.95 1.16 -20.84
CA ALA A 535 -2.01 0.59 -19.89
C ALA A 535 -1.93 -0.93 -20.00
N VAL A 536 -0.78 -1.48 -19.60
CA VAL A 536 -0.57 -2.93 -19.40
C VAL A 536 -0.76 -3.33 -17.93
N SER A 537 -0.61 -2.38 -17.01
CA SER A 537 -0.75 -2.59 -15.58
C SER A 537 -1.21 -1.30 -14.90
N THR A 538 -2.19 -1.42 -14.01
CA THR A 538 -2.82 -0.27 -13.37
C THR A 538 -3.02 -0.52 -11.88
N VAL A 539 -2.65 0.45 -11.04
CA VAL A 539 -2.88 0.42 -9.59
C VAL A 539 -3.79 1.58 -9.20
N GLY A 540 -5.01 1.27 -8.77
CA GLY A 540 -6.04 2.24 -8.38
C GLY A 540 -6.68 1.90 -7.05
N ALA A 541 -7.29 2.91 -6.42
CA ALA A 541 -7.97 2.74 -5.13
C ALA A 541 -9.41 2.26 -5.33
N THR A 542 -9.84 1.21 -4.61
CA THR A 542 -11.22 0.69 -4.63
C THR A 542 -12.21 1.62 -3.92
N ARG A 543 -11.70 2.46 -3.02
CA ARG A 543 -12.43 3.40 -2.15
C ARG A 543 -11.63 4.68 -1.91
N PHE A 544 -12.04 5.48 -0.93
CA PHE A 544 -11.30 6.65 -0.50
C PHE A 544 -9.87 6.29 -0.11
N SER A 545 -8.94 7.18 -0.49
CA SER A 545 -7.52 7.06 -0.17
C SER A 545 -7.07 8.31 0.57
N TRP A 546 -6.34 8.11 1.66
CA TRP A 546 -6.02 9.17 2.62
C TRP A 546 -4.62 9.74 2.39
N TYR A 547 -4.45 11.02 2.71
CA TYR A 547 -3.20 11.76 2.56
C TYR A 547 -2.90 12.65 3.78
N ALA A 548 -1.63 13.02 3.92
CA ALA A 548 -1.14 13.89 4.99
C ALA A 548 -1.37 15.35 4.60
N GLN A 549 -1.87 16.16 5.52
CA GLN A 549 -2.02 17.59 5.28
C GLN A 549 -0.64 18.28 5.25
N GLY A 550 -0.44 19.16 4.27
CA GLY A 550 0.75 20.00 4.14
C GLY A 550 1.72 19.54 3.04
N VAL A 551 2.96 20.03 3.12
CA VAL A 551 3.99 19.73 2.13
C VAL A 551 4.34 18.25 2.16
N TRP A 552 4.15 17.57 1.03
CA TRP A 552 4.49 16.16 0.91
C TRP A 552 6.01 15.95 0.83
N THR A 553 6.51 15.01 1.61
CA THR A 553 7.85 14.43 1.48
C THR A 553 7.77 12.95 1.81
N PHE A 554 8.58 12.12 1.15
CA PHE A 554 8.59 10.71 1.48
C PHE A 554 9.14 10.47 2.90
N THR A 555 8.26 9.98 3.79
CA THR A 555 8.59 9.66 5.19
C THR A 555 8.37 8.18 5.52
N GLY A 556 8.14 7.34 4.51
CA GLY A 556 7.88 5.91 4.67
C GLY A 556 6.57 5.60 5.42
N ILE A 557 5.61 6.53 5.42
CA ILE A 557 4.26 6.34 5.95
C ILE A 557 3.31 5.82 4.86
N VAL A 558 2.19 5.21 5.26
CA VAL A 558 1.17 4.63 4.37
C VAL A 558 0.17 5.66 3.82
N ASP A 559 0.68 6.77 3.30
CA ASP A 559 -0.17 7.71 2.55
C ASP A 559 -0.30 7.28 1.08
N ASN A 560 -1.36 7.76 0.42
CA ASN A 560 -1.66 7.36 -0.96
C ASN A 560 -0.48 7.61 -1.93
N ALA A 561 0.20 8.75 -1.81
CA ALA A 561 1.32 9.13 -2.65
C ALA A 561 2.60 8.33 -2.34
N SER A 562 2.84 7.93 -1.09
CA SER A 562 3.99 7.15 -0.64
C SER A 562 3.89 5.72 -1.12
N ILE A 563 2.69 5.15 -1.18
CA ILE A 563 2.45 3.85 -1.84
C ILE A 563 2.86 3.95 -3.31
N GLY A 564 2.43 5.02 -4.01
CA GLY A 564 2.81 5.26 -5.40
C GLY A 564 4.30 5.48 -5.60
N TYR A 565 4.94 6.27 -4.74
CA TYR A 565 6.38 6.54 -4.78
C TYR A 565 7.19 5.25 -4.65
N VAL A 566 6.85 4.38 -3.70
CA VAL A 566 7.55 3.11 -3.50
C VAL A 566 7.25 2.13 -4.65
N TYR A 567 6.01 2.04 -5.11
CA TYR A 567 5.64 1.21 -6.26
C TYR A 567 6.43 1.59 -7.52
N VAL A 568 6.45 2.88 -7.88
CA VAL A 568 7.20 3.39 -9.04
C VAL A 568 8.70 3.15 -8.87
N GLY A 569 9.24 3.38 -7.67
CA GLY A 569 10.64 3.07 -7.36
C GLY A 569 10.97 1.61 -7.63
N ASN A 570 10.18 0.69 -7.07
CA ASN A 570 10.40 -0.74 -7.23
C ASN A 570 10.27 -1.20 -8.69
N LEU A 571 9.29 -0.68 -9.44
CA LEU A 571 9.17 -0.95 -10.88
C LEU A 571 10.43 -0.53 -11.65
N VAL A 572 10.89 0.71 -11.42
CA VAL A 572 12.09 1.25 -12.08
C VAL A 572 13.34 0.44 -11.72
N PHE A 573 13.41 -0.09 -10.49
CA PHE A 573 14.48 -0.99 -10.06
C PHE A 573 14.29 -2.46 -10.45
N GLY A 574 13.37 -2.75 -11.38
CA GLY A 574 13.25 -4.05 -12.05
C GLY A 574 12.38 -5.08 -11.35
N TRP A 575 11.54 -4.67 -10.40
CA TRP A 575 10.61 -5.57 -9.72
C TRP A 575 9.38 -5.80 -10.62
N SER A 576 8.81 -7.01 -10.57
CA SER A 576 7.50 -7.26 -11.18
C SER A 576 6.42 -6.37 -10.54
N SER A 577 5.30 -6.14 -11.21
CA SER A 577 4.32 -5.14 -10.75
C SER A 577 3.63 -5.54 -9.43
N GLY A 578 3.41 -6.83 -9.23
CA GLY A 578 2.98 -7.42 -7.96
C GLY A 578 4.06 -7.30 -6.88
N GLU A 579 5.32 -7.66 -7.18
CA GLU A 579 6.40 -7.48 -6.20
C GLU A 579 6.54 -6.01 -5.78
N ALA A 580 6.49 -5.09 -6.74
CA ALA A 580 6.62 -3.66 -6.51
C ALA A 580 5.53 -3.12 -5.58
N LEU A 581 4.28 -3.54 -5.80
CA LEU A 581 3.13 -3.04 -5.02
C LEU A 581 3.09 -3.65 -3.62
N TYR A 582 3.10 -4.98 -3.52
CA TYR A 582 2.86 -5.67 -2.26
C TYR A 582 4.03 -5.51 -1.29
N ASN A 583 5.27 -5.67 -1.76
CA ASN A 583 6.42 -5.39 -0.90
C ASN A 583 6.52 -3.89 -0.59
N GLY A 584 6.20 -3.03 -1.55
CA GLY A 584 6.18 -1.59 -1.33
C GLY A 584 5.26 -1.18 -0.18
N LYS A 585 4.01 -1.66 -0.22
CA LYS A 585 3.04 -1.52 0.88
C LYS A 585 3.55 -2.11 2.19
N SER A 586 4.08 -3.33 2.13
CA SER A 586 4.61 -4.00 3.32
C SER A 586 5.80 -3.26 3.95
N MET A 587 6.60 -2.51 3.18
CA MET A 587 7.73 -1.74 3.69
C MET A 587 7.34 -0.45 4.42
N LEU A 588 6.16 0.10 4.13
CA LEU A 588 5.68 1.31 4.77
C LEU A 588 5.27 1.03 6.23
N THR A 589 5.26 2.10 7.03
CA THR A 589 4.84 2.06 8.44
C THR A 589 3.52 2.78 8.58
N ASN A 590 2.61 2.24 9.39
CA ASN A 590 1.30 2.82 9.60
C ASN A 590 1.18 3.51 10.98
N PRO A 591 1.50 4.81 11.09
CA PRO A 591 1.20 5.59 12.28
C PRO A 591 -0.22 6.19 12.27
N TRP A 592 -1.04 5.89 11.25
CA TRP A 592 -2.28 6.59 10.92
C TRP A 592 -3.54 5.85 11.34
N GLY A 593 -3.41 4.79 12.14
CA GLY A 593 -4.56 4.00 12.57
C GLY A 593 -5.28 3.36 11.37
N TRP A 594 -6.61 3.35 11.42
CA TRP A 594 -7.45 2.69 10.42
C TRP A 594 -7.36 3.35 9.03
N GLN A 595 -7.10 4.66 8.92
CA GLN A 595 -7.01 5.33 7.61
C GLN A 595 -5.78 4.84 6.82
N GLY A 596 -4.64 4.74 7.50
CA GLY A 596 -3.44 4.17 6.88
C GLY A 596 -3.59 2.66 6.59
N TRP A 597 -4.36 1.96 7.42
CA TRP A 597 -4.72 0.56 7.23
C TRP A 597 -5.59 0.39 5.97
N GLN A 598 -6.59 1.26 5.78
CA GLN A 598 -7.43 1.31 4.59
C GLN A 598 -6.62 1.55 3.32
N ASN A 599 -5.64 2.46 3.35
CA ASN A 599 -4.77 2.68 2.18
C ASN A 599 -4.02 1.40 1.76
N LEU A 600 -3.62 0.54 2.71
CA LEU A 600 -2.98 -0.74 2.39
C LEU A 600 -3.95 -1.71 1.70
N PHE A 601 -5.25 -1.64 1.98
CA PHE A 601 -6.28 -2.41 1.28
C PHE A 601 -6.65 -1.83 -0.09
N GLY A 602 -6.85 -0.51 -0.16
CA GLY A 602 -7.54 0.14 -1.27
C GLY A 602 -6.81 0.08 -2.62
N PHE A 603 -5.48 0.18 -2.64
CA PHE A 603 -4.71 0.23 -3.88
C PHE A 603 -4.46 -1.16 -4.50
N ASN A 604 -5.28 -1.62 -5.43
CA ASN A 604 -5.19 -2.99 -5.96
C ASN A 604 -4.58 -3.01 -7.37
N LEU A 605 -3.96 -4.12 -7.76
CA LEU A 605 -3.30 -4.28 -9.06
C LEU A 605 -4.24 -4.94 -10.08
N TYR A 606 -4.57 -4.22 -11.14
CA TYR A 606 -5.20 -4.78 -12.34
C TYR A 606 -4.12 -4.92 -13.42
N GLY A 607 -3.73 -6.17 -13.73
CA GLY A 607 -2.57 -6.50 -14.54
C GLY A 607 -2.02 -7.90 -14.24
N ASP A 608 -1.04 -8.34 -15.03
CA ASP A 608 -0.19 -9.52 -14.75
C ASP A 608 0.82 -9.18 -13.62
N PRO A 609 0.80 -9.87 -12.46
CA PRO A 609 1.61 -9.53 -11.29
C PRO A 609 3.11 -9.78 -11.43
#